data_AF-A0A962NY04-F1
#
_entry.id   AF-A0A962NY04-F1
#
_cell.length_a   1.000
_cell.length_b   1.000
_cell.length_c   1.000
_cell.angle_alpha   90.00
_cell.angle_beta   90.00
_cell.angle_gamma   90.00
#
_symmetry.space_group_name_H-M   'P 1'
#
loop_
_entity.id
_entity.type
_entity.pdbx_description
1 polymer ?
#
loop_
_entity_poly.entity_id
_entity_poly.type
_entity_poly.pdbx_seq_one_letter_code
_entity_poly.pdbx_strand_id
1 'polypeptide(L)'
;MKNAILMLLLLGCSSVSYAEMQAMNEEELQAVDGQAGADLSLEMRLNQNPDYSFDATLCADFEFCRWALNLNNRNHDGTVTGSATGRKLWLVFKQVQGTLKFQEVKLDGADLAPYVGDNSATVLKAAVQFGFNATKPILIRNFGYQSLAIESDTCTETNLNCSTGTTNLPGYLAKASGGSGAGAYANGKYTAAGFDQGREVGFTGLSINANLALQGTIKVFSCDTNHPRC
;
A
#
# COMPACT_ATOMS: atom_id res chain seq x y z
N MET A 1 49.71 30.77 7.94
CA MET A 1 49.50 30.26 9.32
C MET A 1 48.14 30.66 9.92
N LYS A 2 47.64 31.89 9.75
CA LYS A 2 46.29 32.29 10.22
C LYS A 2 45.12 31.48 9.63
N ASN A 3 45.19 31.11 8.35
CA ASN A 3 44.08 30.40 7.68
C ASN A 3 43.98 28.91 8.06
N ALA A 4 45.08 28.29 8.49
CA ALA A 4 45.09 26.88 8.92
C ALA A 4 44.50 26.71 10.33
N ILE A 5 44.68 27.71 11.21
CA ILE A 5 44.13 27.71 12.57
C ILE A 5 42.60 27.90 12.53
N LEU A 6 42.09 28.71 11.58
CA LEU A 6 40.64 28.92 11.42
C LEU A 6 39.92 27.64 10.94
N MET A 7 40.53 26.86 10.04
CA MET A 7 39.98 25.56 9.62
C MET A 7 39.99 24.54 10.76
N LEU A 8 41.06 24.49 11.58
CA LEU A 8 41.14 23.53 12.69
C LEU A 8 40.11 23.84 13.80
N LEU A 9 39.76 25.11 14.01
CA LEU A 9 38.68 25.52 14.92
C LEU A 9 37.29 25.16 14.39
N LEU A 10 37.06 25.27 13.08
CA LEU A 10 35.77 24.91 12.45
C LEU A 10 35.53 23.40 12.43
N LEU A 11 36.57 22.56 12.37
CA LEU A 11 36.47 21.09 12.48
C LEU A 11 36.30 20.59 13.93
N GLY A 12 36.62 21.40 14.94
CA GLY A 12 36.46 21.03 16.36
C GLY A 12 35.03 21.18 16.89
N CYS A 13 34.18 21.97 16.23
CA CYS A 13 32.79 22.22 16.66
C CYS A 13 31.77 21.23 16.06
N SER A 14 32.14 20.42 15.07
CA SER A 14 31.23 19.48 14.40
C SER A 14 31.04 18.12 15.11
N SER A 15 31.76 17.86 16.22
CA SER A 15 31.73 16.56 16.91
C SER A 15 30.83 16.51 18.15
N VAL A 16 29.98 17.52 18.39
CA VAL A 16 29.06 17.55 19.54
C VAL A 16 27.58 17.61 19.17
N SER A 17 27.23 17.43 17.90
CA SER A 17 25.84 17.16 17.51
C SER A 17 25.49 15.69 17.79
N TYR A 18 25.32 15.37 19.06
CA TYR A 18 24.66 14.14 19.49
C TYR A 18 23.16 14.37 19.39
N ALA A 19 22.52 13.83 18.35
CA ALA A 19 21.08 13.63 18.33
C ALA A 19 20.75 12.39 19.18
N GLU A 20 21.00 12.47 20.48
CA GLU A 20 20.44 11.48 21.41
C GLU A 20 18.96 11.82 21.57
N MET A 21 18.08 10.88 21.23
CA MET A 21 16.66 11.00 21.57
C MET A 21 16.55 10.96 23.10
N GLN A 22 16.45 12.13 23.73
CA GLN A 22 16.21 12.23 25.15
C GLN A 22 14.73 11.89 25.41
N ALA A 23 14.49 10.93 26.30
CA ALA A 23 13.14 10.65 26.76
C ALA A 23 12.65 11.87 27.55
N MET A 24 11.68 12.58 26.98
CA MET A 24 11.04 13.73 27.62
C MET A 24 9.83 13.25 28.42
N ASN A 25 9.68 13.75 29.63
CA ASN A 25 8.45 13.55 30.40
C ASN A 25 7.34 14.52 29.90
N GLU A 26 6.13 14.36 30.42
CA GLU A 26 4.97 15.13 29.96
C GLU A 26 5.09 16.64 30.24
N GLU A 27 5.71 17.02 31.36
CA GLU A 27 5.95 18.43 31.72
C GLU A 27 6.96 19.08 30.77
N GLU A 28 7.99 18.34 30.39
CA GLU A 28 9.00 18.79 29.42
C GLU A 28 8.40 18.90 28.01
N LEU A 29 7.53 17.97 27.60
CA LEU A 29 6.81 18.02 26.32
C LEU A 29 5.88 19.23 26.23
N GLN A 30 5.18 19.56 27.33
CA GLN A 30 4.32 20.75 27.41
C GLN A 30 5.10 22.06 27.38
N ALA A 31 6.37 22.05 27.79
CA ALA A 31 7.24 23.22 27.75
C ALA A 31 7.86 23.48 26.37
N VAL A 32 7.69 22.58 25.40
CA VAL A 32 8.18 22.76 24.03
C VAL A 32 7.17 23.55 23.20
N ASP A 33 7.53 24.78 22.86
CA ASP A 33 6.82 25.57 21.87
C ASP A 33 7.11 25.03 20.45
N GLY A 34 6.18 24.24 19.90
CA GLY A 34 6.23 23.75 18.52
C GLY A 34 5.89 24.84 17.49
N GLN A 35 6.46 24.76 16.28
CA GLN A 35 5.97 25.52 15.13
C GLN A 35 4.53 25.11 14.79
N ALA A 36 3.72 26.08 14.34
CA ALA A 36 2.33 25.88 13.95
C ALA A 36 2.15 24.69 12.98
N GLY A 37 0.99 24.03 13.06
CA GLY A 37 0.67 22.84 12.26
C GLY A 37 0.88 22.99 10.76
N ALA A 38 1.02 21.85 10.06
CA ALA A 38 1.26 21.77 8.63
C ALA A 38 0.07 21.15 7.88
N ASP A 39 -0.26 21.70 6.71
CA ASP A 39 -1.24 21.10 5.81
C ASP A 39 -0.50 20.27 4.75
N LEU A 40 -0.78 18.97 4.69
CA LEU A 40 -0.17 18.04 3.75
C LEU A 40 -1.14 17.67 2.64
N SER A 41 -0.69 17.79 1.39
CA SER A 41 -1.36 17.19 0.23
C SER A 41 -0.54 15.98 -0.23
N LEU A 42 -1.19 14.81 -0.30
CA LEU A 42 -0.53 13.55 -0.66
C LEU A 42 -1.25 12.93 -1.85
N GLU A 43 -0.50 12.53 -2.86
CA GLU A 43 -1.02 11.81 -4.02
C GLU A 43 -0.28 10.49 -4.18
N MET A 44 -1.01 9.39 -4.01
CA MET A 44 -0.51 8.03 -4.16
C MET A 44 -1.06 7.47 -5.47
N ARG A 45 -0.16 7.00 -6.34
CA ARG A 45 -0.50 6.44 -7.64
C ARG A 45 0.05 5.02 -7.75
N LEU A 46 -0.79 4.09 -8.20
CA LEU A 46 -0.43 2.71 -8.49
C LEU A 46 -0.63 2.45 -9.98
N ASN A 47 0.43 2.07 -10.68
CA ASN A 47 0.41 1.66 -12.08
C ASN A 47 -0.31 2.66 -13.02
N GLN A 48 -0.18 3.96 -12.73
CA GLN A 48 -0.84 5.04 -13.47
C GLN A 48 0.13 6.14 -13.89
N ASN A 49 -0.12 6.66 -15.08
CA ASN A 49 0.45 7.90 -15.58
C ASN A 49 -0.15 9.12 -14.86
N PRO A 50 0.46 10.31 -14.99
CA PRO A 50 -0.09 11.55 -14.43
C PRO A 50 -1.48 11.95 -14.95
N ASP A 51 -1.91 11.40 -16.08
CA ASP A 51 -3.25 11.60 -16.66
C ASP A 51 -4.29 10.56 -16.18
N TYR A 52 -3.94 9.75 -15.17
CA TYR A 52 -4.74 8.65 -14.61
C TYR A 52 -4.98 7.48 -15.57
N SER A 53 -4.27 7.40 -16.70
CA SER A 53 -4.27 6.22 -17.56
C SER A 53 -3.35 5.13 -17.01
N PHE A 54 -3.62 3.87 -17.38
CA PHE A 54 -2.75 2.75 -17.02
C PHE A 54 -1.37 2.91 -17.64
N ASP A 55 -0.32 2.81 -16.82
CA ASP A 55 1.05 2.90 -17.31
C ASP A 55 1.51 1.56 -17.90
N ALA A 56 1.25 1.38 -19.20
CA ALA A 56 1.66 0.20 -19.94
C ALA A 56 3.20 0.07 -20.10
N THR A 57 3.96 1.13 -19.84
CA THR A 57 5.43 1.09 -19.90
C THR A 57 5.98 0.52 -18.60
N LEU A 58 5.49 1.01 -17.46
CA LEU A 58 5.78 0.43 -16.14
C LEU A 58 5.29 -1.02 -16.07
N CYS A 59 4.11 -1.30 -16.64
CA CYS A 59 3.50 -2.61 -16.71
C CYS A 59 3.78 -3.36 -18.01
N ALA A 60 4.97 -3.19 -18.59
CA ALA A 60 5.38 -3.94 -19.78
C ALA A 60 5.32 -5.46 -19.53
N ASP A 61 5.87 -5.88 -18.39
CA ASP A 61 5.67 -7.22 -17.82
C ASP A 61 4.38 -7.24 -17.00
N PHE A 62 3.25 -7.28 -17.70
CA PHE A 62 1.91 -7.11 -17.13
C PHE A 62 1.57 -8.13 -16.04
N GLU A 63 2.23 -9.30 -15.99
CA GLU A 63 2.07 -10.28 -14.92
C GLU A 63 2.38 -9.71 -13.52
N PHE A 64 3.25 -8.70 -13.43
CA PHE A 64 3.61 -8.05 -12.17
C PHE A 64 2.69 -6.87 -11.81
N CYS A 65 1.81 -6.47 -12.72
CA CYS A 65 0.73 -5.51 -12.45
C CYS A 65 -0.60 -6.20 -12.12
N ARG A 66 -0.52 -7.45 -11.67
CA ARG A 66 -1.64 -8.25 -11.17
C ARG A 66 -1.63 -8.29 -9.65
N TRP A 67 -2.81 -8.37 -9.05
CA TRP A 67 -2.96 -8.76 -7.65
C TRP A 67 -3.63 -10.13 -7.61
N ALA A 68 -3.08 -11.06 -6.85
CA ALA A 68 -3.59 -12.42 -6.77
C ALA A 68 -3.82 -12.84 -5.33
N LEU A 69 -4.91 -13.55 -5.10
CA LEU A 69 -5.29 -14.09 -3.81
C LEU A 69 -5.61 -15.57 -3.96
N ASN A 70 -4.98 -16.41 -3.14
CA ASN A 70 -5.44 -17.77 -2.94
C ASN A 70 -6.35 -17.81 -1.71
N LEU A 71 -7.66 -17.95 -1.94
CA LEU A 71 -8.64 -17.94 -0.88
C LEU A 71 -8.72 -19.32 -0.21
N ASN A 72 -8.54 -19.36 1.11
CA ASN A 72 -8.62 -20.57 1.93
C ASN A 72 -7.66 -21.70 1.50
N ASN A 73 -6.47 -21.37 1.02
CA ASN A 73 -5.47 -22.34 0.54
C ASN A 73 -6.00 -23.32 -0.55
N ARG A 74 -7.07 -22.94 -1.27
CA ARG A 74 -7.81 -23.83 -2.18
C ARG A 74 -6.95 -24.25 -3.37
N ASN A 75 -7.06 -25.52 -3.73
CA ASN A 75 -6.43 -26.12 -4.90
C ASN A 75 -7.41 -26.15 -6.09
N HIS A 76 -6.89 -26.33 -7.30
CA HIS A 76 -7.69 -26.27 -8.53
C HIS A 76 -8.77 -27.36 -8.63
N ASP A 77 -8.62 -28.45 -7.87
CA ASP A 77 -9.59 -29.55 -7.75
C ASP A 77 -10.67 -29.28 -6.68
N GLY A 78 -10.67 -28.08 -6.08
CA GLY A 78 -11.64 -27.67 -5.06
C GLY A 78 -11.28 -28.06 -3.63
N THR A 79 -10.24 -28.88 -3.43
CA THR A 79 -9.80 -29.30 -2.10
C THR A 79 -9.02 -28.19 -1.38
N VAL A 80 -8.99 -28.25 -0.05
CA VAL A 80 -8.17 -27.36 0.80
C VAL A 80 -6.95 -28.12 1.33
N THR A 81 -7.14 -29.37 1.75
CA THR A 81 -6.11 -30.29 2.21
C THR A 81 -6.16 -31.61 1.41
N GLY A 82 -5.02 -32.26 1.22
CA GLY A 82 -4.96 -33.57 0.58
C GLY A 82 -5.21 -33.59 -0.94
N SER A 83 -5.00 -32.47 -1.64
CA SER A 83 -5.13 -32.42 -3.11
C SER A 83 -4.22 -33.45 -3.77
N ALA A 84 -4.78 -34.26 -4.68
CA ALA A 84 -4.01 -35.21 -5.48
C ALA A 84 -3.05 -34.50 -6.46
N THR A 85 -3.37 -33.26 -6.83
CA THR A 85 -2.57 -32.48 -7.79
C THR A 85 -1.73 -31.41 -7.14
N GLY A 86 -2.18 -30.86 -6.01
CA GLY A 86 -1.54 -29.81 -5.20
C GLY A 86 -1.37 -28.45 -5.86
N ARG A 87 -2.03 -28.21 -7.01
CA ARG A 87 -2.00 -26.95 -7.76
C ARG A 87 -2.89 -25.91 -7.11
N LYS A 88 -2.39 -24.71 -6.79
CA LYS A 88 -3.21 -23.65 -6.20
C LYS A 88 -4.14 -23.03 -7.22
N LEU A 89 -5.27 -22.55 -6.73
CA LEU A 89 -6.27 -21.80 -7.49
C LEU A 89 -6.28 -20.35 -7.03
N TRP A 90 -6.04 -19.42 -7.94
CA TRP A 90 -5.88 -18.01 -7.66
C TRP A 90 -7.05 -17.21 -8.21
N LEU A 91 -7.56 -16.28 -7.39
CA LEU A 91 -8.35 -15.18 -7.87
C LEU A 91 -7.39 -14.05 -8.28
N VAL A 92 -7.36 -13.70 -9.56
CA VAL A 92 -6.36 -12.80 -10.15
C VAL A 92 -7.01 -11.56 -10.71
N PHE A 93 -6.72 -10.41 -10.09
CA PHE A 93 -7.07 -9.09 -10.55
C PHE A 93 -5.96 -8.59 -11.49
N LYS A 94 -6.28 -8.32 -12.75
CA LYS A 94 -5.32 -7.98 -13.80
C LYS A 94 -5.35 -6.49 -14.13
N GLN A 95 -4.17 -5.93 -14.38
CA GLN A 95 -3.94 -4.49 -14.56
C GLN A 95 -4.56 -3.66 -13.44
N VAL A 96 -4.17 -3.99 -12.20
CA VAL A 96 -4.60 -3.25 -11.01
C VAL A 96 -3.97 -1.87 -11.04
N GLN A 97 -4.79 -0.85 -10.86
CA GLN A 97 -4.36 0.55 -10.96
C GLN A 97 -5.25 1.45 -10.11
N GLY A 98 -4.75 2.64 -9.81
CA GLY A 98 -5.56 3.66 -9.17
C GLY A 98 -4.77 4.79 -8.55
N THR A 99 -5.48 5.87 -8.26
CA THR A 99 -4.95 7.02 -7.54
C THR A 99 -5.78 7.31 -6.30
N LEU A 100 -5.09 7.54 -5.18
CA LEU A 100 -5.65 8.07 -3.94
C LEU A 100 -5.01 9.42 -3.69
N LYS A 101 -5.82 10.47 -3.61
CA LYS A 101 -5.35 11.83 -3.38
C LYS A 101 -5.99 12.41 -2.12
N PHE A 102 -5.15 12.61 -1.12
CA PHE A 102 -5.48 13.40 0.05
C PHE A 102 -5.23 14.87 -0.30
N GLN A 103 -6.32 15.63 -0.41
CA GLN A 103 -6.22 17.05 -0.73
C GLN A 103 -5.61 17.84 0.43
N GLU A 104 -5.98 17.47 1.66
CA GLU A 104 -5.52 18.11 2.88
C GLU A 104 -5.56 17.10 4.03
N VAL A 105 -4.41 16.86 4.64
CA VAL A 105 -4.28 16.24 5.96
C VAL A 105 -3.61 17.27 6.84
N LYS A 106 -4.32 17.75 7.86
CA LYS A 106 -3.75 18.71 8.82
C LYS A 106 -2.92 17.96 9.83
N LEU A 107 -1.68 18.36 10.04
CA LEU A 107 -0.81 17.86 11.07
C LEU A 107 -0.64 18.95 12.12
N ASP A 108 -1.12 18.72 13.33
CA ASP A 108 -1.09 19.73 14.40
C ASP A 108 -0.64 19.09 15.73
N GLY A 109 -0.16 19.92 16.66
CA GLY A 109 -0.01 19.54 18.06
C GLY A 109 -1.35 19.75 18.77
N ALA A 110 -1.77 18.78 19.59
CA ALA A 110 -2.97 18.94 20.40
C ALA A 110 -2.88 18.10 21.67
N ASP A 111 -3.49 18.58 22.76
CA ASP A 111 -3.58 17.77 23.96
C ASP A 111 -4.75 16.77 23.87
N LEU A 112 -4.59 15.63 24.53
CA LEU A 112 -5.71 14.75 24.87
C LEU A 112 -6.64 15.45 25.87
N ALA A 113 -7.89 15.02 25.91
CA ALA A 113 -8.76 15.38 27.01
C ALA A 113 -8.14 14.85 28.32
N PRO A 114 -8.07 15.66 29.40
CA PRO A 114 -7.51 15.23 30.66
C PRO A 114 -8.14 13.92 31.14
N TYR A 115 -7.31 12.98 31.60
CA TYR A 115 -7.75 11.69 32.11
C TYR A 115 -7.12 11.40 33.47
N VAL A 116 -7.72 10.47 34.23
CA VAL A 116 -7.14 9.98 35.49
C VAL A 116 -6.27 8.77 35.16
N GLY A 117 -4.97 8.87 35.42
CA GLY A 117 -4.04 7.77 35.24
C GLY A 117 -4.19 6.68 36.30
N ASP A 118 -3.54 5.55 36.08
CA ASP A 118 -3.58 4.40 37.01
C ASP A 118 -2.93 4.72 38.38
N ASN A 119 -2.05 5.72 38.41
CA ASN A 119 -1.50 6.32 39.62
C ASN A 119 -2.47 7.30 40.32
N SER A 120 -3.72 7.38 39.86
CA SER A 120 -4.76 8.31 40.33
C SER A 120 -4.48 9.81 40.13
N ALA A 121 -3.45 10.17 39.36
CA ALA A 121 -3.18 11.56 39.00
C ALA A 121 -4.00 11.99 37.78
N THR A 122 -4.46 13.24 37.74
CA THR A 122 -5.00 13.83 36.51
C THR A 122 -3.85 14.18 35.59
N VAL A 123 -3.85 13.62 34.39
CA VAL A 123 -2.80 13.80 33.38
C VAL A 123 -3.39 14.54 32.18
N LEU A 124 -2.72 15.62 31.78
CA LEU A 124 -2.87 16.24 30.47
C LEU A 124 -1.74 15.69 29.60
N LYS A 125 -2.06 15.19 28.40
CA LYS A 125 -1.10 14.50 27.55
C LYS A 125 -1.02 15.10 26.16
N ALA A 126 0.17 15.51 25.75
CA ALA A 126 0.41 16.00 24.39
C ALA A 126 0.25 14.88 23.36
N ALA A 127 -0.32 15.23 22.20
CA ALA A 127 -0.54 14.33 21.09
C ALA A 127 -0.27 15.02 19.75
N VAL A 128 0.09 14.22 18.75
CA VAL A 128 0.09 14.61 17.35
C VAL A 128 -1.30 14.37 16.79
N GLN A 129 -1.90 15.39 16.20
CA GLN A 129 -3.24 15.34 15.63
C GLN A 129 -3.20 15.37 14.11
N PHE A 130 -3.84 14.39 13.48
CA PHE A 130 -4.20 14.41 12.07
C PHE A 130 -5.64 14.87 11.92
N GLY A 131 -5.87 15.99 11.24
CA GLY A 131 -7.20 16.55 10.98
C GLY A 131 -7.67 16.32 9.55
N PHE A 132 -8.95 15.96 9.41
CA PHE A 132 -9.62 15.79 8.12
C PHE A 132 -10.79 16.78 7.97
N ASN A 133 -10.86 17.40 6.80
CA ASN A 133 -11.88 18.38 6.46
C ASN A 133 -12.84 17.79 5.42
N ALA A 134 -14.14 17.75 5.75
CA ALA A 134 -15.16 17.20 4.85
C ALA A 134 -15.25 17.94 3.50
N THR A 135 -14.88 19.22 3.47
CA THR A 135 -14.84 20.03 2.23
C THR A 135 -13.63 19.72 1.35
N LYS A 136 -12.64 18.97 1.87
CA LYS A 136 -11.43 18.50 1.18
C LYS A 136 -11.41 16.97 1.14
N PRO A 137 -12.36 16.33 0.43
CA PRO A 137 -12.49 14.87 0.45
C PRO A 137 -11.25 14.18 -0.12
N ILE A 138 -11.01 12.95 0.31
CA ILE A 138 -10.03 12.08 -0.35
C ILE A 138 -10.60 11.69 -1.71
N LEU A 139 -9.83 11.94 -2.76
CA LEU A 139 -10.22 11.65 -4.14
C LEU A 139 -9.68 10.27 -4.52
N ILE A 140 -10.59 9.35 -4.83
CA ILE A 140 -10.29 8.03 -5.37
C ILE A 140 -10.55 8.09 -6.88
N ARG A 141 -9.52 7.90 -7.70
CA ARG A 141 -9.61 8.02 -9.15
C ARG A 141 -9.11 6.77 -9.86
N ASN A 142 -9.92 6.29 -10.79
CA ASN A 142 -9.63 5.13 -11.63
C ASN A 142 -9.07 3.95 -10.83
N PHE A 143 -9.60 3.72 -9.62
CA PHE A 143 -9.12 2.67 -8.73
C PHE A 143 -9.83 1.36 -9.04
N GLY A 144 -9.08 0.32 -9.37
CA GLY A 144 -9.63 -1.00 -9.65
C GLY A 144 -8.73 -1.81 -10.57
N TYR A 145 -9.36 -2.61 -11.42
CA TYR A 145 -8.69 -3.60 -12.27
C TYR A 145 -9.42 -3.76 -13.60
N GLN A 146 -8.68 -4.11 -14.65
CA GLN A 146 -9.24 -4.24 -16.00
C GLN A 146 -9.99 -5.55 -16.20
N SER A 147 -9.48 -6.64 -15.61
CA SER A 147 -9.97 -7.99 -15.83
C SER A 147 -9.78 -8.86 -14.58
N LEU A 148 -10.76 -9.70 -14.25
CA LEU A 148 -10.71 -10.69 -13.18
C LEU A 148 -10.66 -12.08 -13.81
N ALA A 149 -9.79 -12.93 -13.31
CA ALA A 149 -9.66 -14.31 -13.76
C ALA A 149 -9.50 -15.27 -12.59
N ILE A 150 -9.81 -16.54 -12.84
CA ILE A 150 -9.43 -17.64 -11.97
C ILE A 150 -8.32 -18.38 -12.71
N GLU A 151 -7.15 -18.46 -12.11
CA GLU A 151 -5.96 -19.07 -12.72
C GLU A 151 -5.43 -20.16 -11.79
N SER A 152 -4.88 -21.24 -12.35
CA SER A 152 -4.28 -22.31 -11.55
C SER A 152 -2.80 -22.43 -11.82
N ASP A 153 -2.08 -22.91 -10.82
CA ASP A 153 -0.68 -23.29 -10.98
C ASP A 153 -0.52 -24.40 -12.01
N THR A 154 0.65 -24.42 -12.64
CA THR A 154 1.00 -25.51 -13.56
C THR A 154 1.20 -26.84 -12.83
N CYS A 155 1.68 -26.81 -11.58
CA CYS A 155 1.93 -27.96 -10.73
C CYS A 155 1.97 -27.55 -9.24
N THR A 156 2.53 -28.34 -8.32
CA THR A 156 2.58 -27.94 -6.92
C THR A 156 3.66 -26.89 -6.68
N GLU A 157 3.53 -26.10 -5.61
CA GLU A 157 4.55 -25.14 -5.14
C GLU A 157 5.92 -25.79 -4.87
N THR A 158 5.96 -27.10 -4.60
CA THR A 158 7.18 -27.89 -4.40
C THR A 158 7.71 -28.53 -5.69
N ASN A 159 7.19 -28.13 -6.86
CA ASN A 159 7.48 -28.70 -8.17
C ASN A 159 7.13 -30.19 -8.34
N LEU A 160 6.26 -30.74 -7.48
CA LEU A 160 5.69 -32.07 -7.67
C LEU A 160 4.62 -32.01 -8.76
N ASN A 161 4.47 -33.11 -9.51
CA ASN A 161 3.49 -33.21 -10.62
C ASN A 161 3.70 -32.20 -11.77
N CYS A 162 4.89 -31.59 -11.88
CA CYS A 162 5.29 -30.84 -13.05
C CYS A 162 5.71 -31.79 -14.17
N SER A 163 5.60 -31.34 -15.43
CA SER A 163 6.21 -32.05 -16.55
C SER A 163 7.74 -32.10 -16.35
N THR A 164 8.39 -33.14 -16.88
CA THR A 164 9.84 -33.31 -16.75
C THR A 164 10.59 -32.06 -17.22
N GLY A 165 11.46 -31.52 -16.37
CA GLY A 165 12.23 -30.30 -16.67
C GLY A 165 11.47 -28.99 -16.52
N THR A 166 10.24 -28.99 -15.99
CA THR A 166 9.47 -27.77 -15.71
C THR A 166 9.38 -27.51 -14.22
N THR A 167 9.42 -26.24 -13.85
CA THR A 167 9.12 -25.76 -12.50
C THR A 167 7.69 -25.23 -12.45
N ASN A 168 7.16 -25.09 -11.25
CA ASN A 168 5.88 -24.46 -11.03
C ASN A 168 5.91 -23.01 -11.53
N LEU A 169 4.96 -22.69 -12.40
CA LEU A 169 4.59 -21.32 -12.73
C LEU A 169 3.29 -21.03 -11.99
N PRO A 170 3.32 -20.13 -11.00
CA PRO A 170 2.11 -19.73 -10.31
C PRO A 170 1.06 -19.20 -11.29
N GLY A 171 -0.21 -19.58 -11.10
CA GLY A 171 -1.27 -19.23 -12.05
C GLY A 171 -1.39 -17.73 -12.33
N TYR A 172 -1.14 -16.90 -11.32
CA TYR A 172 -1.15 -15.44 -11.48
C TYR A 172 0.02 -14.86 -12.29
N LEU A 173 1.08 -15.63 -12.54
CA LEU A 173 2.18 -15.27 -13.45
C LEU A 173 2.02 -15.91 -14.84
N ALA A 174 1.03 -16.78 -15.02
CA ALA A 174 0.85 -17.50 -16.27
C ALA A 174 0.47 -16.57 -17.43
N LYS A 175 1.09 -16.85 -18.59
CA LYS A 175 0.85 -16.20 -19.89
C LYS A 175 0.41 -17.26 -20.90
N ALA A 176 -0.65 -17.99 -20.59
CA ALA A 176 -1.16 -19.08 -21.42
C ALA A 176 -1.69 -18.58 -22.78
N SER A 177 -1.83 -19.53 -23.72
CA SER A 177 -2.47 -19.29 -25.01
C SER A 177 -3.54 -20.36 -25.23
N GLY A 178 -4.64 -20.00 -25.91
CA GLY A 178 -5.74 -20.93 -26.12
C GLY A 178 -6.98 -20.26 -26.70
N GLY A 179 -8.11 -20.96 -26.59
CA GLY A 179 -9.39 -20.52 -27.13
C GLY A 179 -9.47 -20.60 -28.66
N SER A 180 -10.63 -20.20 -29.19
CA SER A 180 -10.92 -20.19 -30.62
C SER A 180 -11.94 -19.09 -30.94
N GLY A 181 -11.92 -18.57 -32.17
CA GLY A 181 -12.84 -17.50 -32.59
C GLY A 181 -12.66 -16.24 -31.74
N ALA A 182 -13.78 -15.65 -31.29
CA ALA A 182 -13.77 -14.44 -30.47
C ALA A 182 -13.07 -14.60 -29.10
N GLY A 183 -12.95 -15.84 -28.59
CA GLY A 183 -12.25 -16.14 -27.35
C GLY A 183 -10.79 -16.56 -27.53
N ALA A 184 -10.23 -16.42 -28.74
CA ALA A 184 -8.82 -16.75 -28.97
C ALA A 184 -7.89 -15.78 -28.23
N TYR A 185 -6.88 -16.32 -27.56
CA TYR A 185 -5.89 -15.55 -26.82
C TYR A 185 -4.49 -16.16 -26.93
N ALA A 186 -3.49 -15.30 -26.86
CA ALA A 186 -2.08 -15.68 -26.82
C ALA A 186 -1.35 -14.82 -25.80
N ASN A 187 -0.39 -15.40 -25.09
CA ASN A 187 0.35 -14.73 -24.02
C ASN A 187 -0.57 -14.00 -23.03
N GLY A 188 -1.67 -14.65 -22.62
CA GLY A 188 -2.64 -14.11 -21.67
C GLY A 188 -3.52 -12.96 -22.19
N LYS A 189 -3.45 -12.60 -23.48
CA LYS A 189 -4.23 -11.49 -24.07
C LYS A 189 -5.08 -11.96 -25.25
N TYR A 190 -6.28 -11.40 -25.39
CA TYR A 190 -7.15 -11.73 -26.54
C TYR A 190 -6.48 -11.29 -27.85
N THR A 191 -6.50 -12.17 -28.84
CA THR A 191 -5.91 -11.93 -30.17
C THR A 191 -6.96 -11.64 -31.23
N ALA A 192 -8.21 -12.08 -31.00
CA ALA A 192 -9.32 -11.82 -31.89
C ALA A 192 -9.59 -10.30 -31.99
N ALA A 193 -9.83 -9.83 -33.22
CA ALA A 193 -10.23 -8.44 -33.45
C ALA A 193 -11.58 -8.16 -32.77
N GLY A 194 -11.67 -7.04 -32.06
CA GLY A 194 -12.88 -6.67 -31.33
C GLY A 194 -12.57 -5.82 -30.10
N PHE A 195 -13.58 -5.66 -29.25
CA PHE A 195 -13.50 -4.82 -28.05
C PHE A 195 -12.38 -5.21 -27.09
N ASP A 196 -12.13 -6.52 -26.93
CA ASP A 196 -11.15 -7.03 -25.97
C ASP A 196 -9.75 -7.28 -26.55
N GLN A 197 -9.52 -6.98 -27.84
CA GLN A 197 -8.23 -7.21 -28.48
C GLN A 197 -7.08 -6.56 -27.70
N GLY A 198 -6.06 -7.35 -27.35
CA GLY A 198 -4.89 -6.90 -26.59
C GLY A 198 -5.11 -6.71 -25.09
N ARG A 199 -6.34 -6.89 -24.58
CA ARG A 199 -6.64 -6.91 -23.14
C ARG A 199 -6.33 -8.28 -22.55
N GLU A 200 -5.98 -8.30 -21.27
CA GLU A 200 -5.75 -9.58 -20.59
C GLU A 200 -7.05 -10.36 -20.40
N VAL A 201 -6.98 -11.67 -20.62
CA VAL A 201 -8.14 -12.56 -20.53
C VAL A 201 -8.73 -12.60 -19.12
N GLY A 202 -10.05 -12.62 -19.05
CA GLY A 202 -10.84 -12.69 -17.83
C GLY A 202 -12.29 -12.28 -18.10
N PHE A 203 -13.09 -12.20 -17.04
CA PHE A 203 -14.55 -12.18 -17.16
C PHE A 203 -15.23 -10.87 -16.70
N THR A 204 -14.54 -10.00 -15.95
CA THR A 204 -15.09 -8.69 -15.56
C THR A 204 -14.00 -7.71 -15.15
N GLY A 205 -14.28 -6.41 -15.26
CA GLY A 205 -13.41 -5.33 -14.78
C GLY A 205 -14.21 -4.36 -13.90
N LEU A 206 -13.52 -3.64 -13.03
CA LEU A 206 -14.12 -2.63 -12.16
C LEU A 206 -13.22 -1.40 -12.11
N SER A 207 -13.81 -0.22 -12.28
CA SER A 207 -13.13 1.06 -12.07
C SER A 207 -13.98 1.95 -11.18
N ILE A 208 -13.40 2.37 -10.06
CA ILE A 208 -14.06 3.16 -9.03
C ILE A 208 -13.54 4.59 -9.10
N ASN A 209 -14.47 5.53 -9.20
CA ASN A 209 -14.25 6.95 -9.01
C ASN A 209 -15.14 7.43 -7.86
N ALA A 210 -14.53 7.85 -6.76
CA ALA A 210 -15.25 8.21 -5.55
C ALA A 210 -14.59 9.39 -4.83
N ASN A 211 -15.38 10.07 -4.00
CA ASN A 211 -14.90 11.09 -3.07
C ASN A 211 -15.30 10.65 -1.66
N LEU A 212 -14.31 10.45 -0.79
CA LEU A 212 -14.53 10.10 0.61
C LEU A 212 -14.39 11.37 1.45
N ALA A 213 -15.52 11.93 1.88
CA ALA A 213 -15.54 13.03 2.83
C ALA A 213 -15.34 12.47 4.25
N LEU A 214 -14.26 12.89 4.90
CA LEU A 214 -13.97 12.57 6.30
C LEU A 214 -14.05 13.85 7.11
N GLN A 215 -14.73 13.78 8.26
CA GLN A 215 -14.71 14.82 9.27
C GLN A 215 -14.27 14.18 10.58
N GLY A 216 -13.14 14.63 11.11
CA GLY A 216 -12.64 14.13 12.36
C GLY A 216 -11.16 14.36 12.53
N THR A 217 -10.67 13.91 13.68
CA THR A 217 -9.27 14.02 14.07
C THR A 217 -8.79 12.70 14.61
N ILE A 218 -7.59 12.28 14.21
CA ILE A 218 -6.88 11.15 14.81
C ILE A 218 -5.77 11.74 15.68
N LYS A 219 -5.78 11.44 16.98
CA LYS A 219 -4.72 11.85 17.91
C LYS A 219 -3.82 10.66 18.19
N VAL A 220 -2.53 10.83 17.98
CA VAL A 220 -1.48 9.85 18.24
C VAL A 220 -0.63 10.38 19.39
N PHE A 221 -0.51 9.61 20.45
CA PHE A 221 0.21 9.99 21.67
C PHE A 221 1.05 8.82 22.14
N SER A 222 2.07 9.10 22.95
CA SER A 222 2.91 8.05 23.52
C SER A 222 2.14 7.21 24.53
N CYS A 223 2.45 5.92 24.59
CA CYS A 223 1.89 5.03 25.60
C CYS A 223 2.84 4.98 26.79
N ASP A 224 2.34 5.16 28.01
CA ASP A 224 3.12 5.07 29.25
C ASP A 224 2.42 4.15 30.26
N THR A 225 3.11 3.78 31.34
CA THR A 225 2.63 2.84 32.37
C THR A 225 1.42 3.36 33.16
N ASN A 226 1.07 4.65 33.05
CA ASN A 226 0.02 5.27 33.83
C ASN A 226 -1.23 5.63 33.00
N HIS A 227 -1.22 5.39 31.68
CA HIS A 227 -2.41 5.63 30.85
C HIS A 227 -3.36 4.41 30.91
N PRO A 228 -4.64 4.55 31.31
CA PRO A 228 -5.56 3.40 31.58
C PRO A 228 -5.94 2.49 30.38
N ARG A 229 -5.38 2.77 29.20
CA ARG A 229 -5.60 2.04 27.94
C ARG A 229 -4.29 1.65 27.25
N CYS A 230 -3.20 2.00 27.91
CA CYS A 230 -1.93 1.30 27.83
C CYS A 230 -2.01 0.14 28.85
#